data_AF-A0A944BV98-F1
#
_entry.id   AF-A0A944BV98-F1
#
_cell.length_a   1.000
_cell.length_b   1.000
_cell.length_c   1.000
_cell.angle_alpha   90.00
_cell.angle_beta   90.00
_cell.angle_gamma   90.00
#
_symmetry.space_group_name_H-M   'P 1'
#
loop_
_entity.id
_entity.type
_entity.pdbx_description
1 polymer ?
#
loop_
_entity_poly.entity_id
_entity_poly.type
_entity_poly.pdbx_seq_one_letter_code
_entity_poly.pdbx_strand_id
1 'polypeptide(L)'
;IERKYKNPMDEQLLFDLMNHFRYLVPQGSPMAGIGNNLQVGSLSNCFVIGLNGEPDIYGGIIKIDEEQVQLMKRRGGVGHDLSHLRPKGAEVENSALTSTGLVPFMERYSNSTREVAQDGRRGALMLTVSVKHPDSEAFVDAKMTEGKITGANVSLKIDDAFMQAAIEGKEYTQQYPIHAEKPKYTRKIDATTFWNKIIHNAWQSAEPGVLFWDTIIRESLPDCYADLGFKTVSTNPCGEIPLCPYDSCRLLAINLYSYVENPFTPNAKFNFSKFKEHVMYAQRMMDDIIDLEMEKIETIIAKIETDPETDEVKATELNLWKKIKDKTSQGRRTGVGTTAEGDMIAAMGLTYGTEEATKFSVEVHKTLALAAYRSSVMLASERGAFPVFDYKREVNNPFMNRLK
;
A
#
# COMPACT_ATOMS: atom_id res chain seq x y z
N ILE A 1 0.67 5.10 25.24
CA ILE A 1 -0.64 5.23 24.58
C ILE A 1 -1.73 4.54 25.37
N GLU A 2 -1.64 3.24 25.60
CA GLU A 2 -2.55 2.43 26.43
C GLU A 2 -3.26 3.10 27.61
N ARG A 3 -2.53 3.83 28.47
CA ARG A 3 -3.09 4.51 29.65
C ARG A 3 -4.14 5.60 29.32
N LYS A 4 -4.28 6.00 28.05
CA LYS A 4 -5.34 6.90 27.56
C LYS A 4 -6.72 6.21 27.49
N TYR A 5 -6.77 4.86 27.52
CA TYR A 5 -7.98 4.07 27.35
C TYR A 5 -8.38 3.31 28.61
N LYS A 6 -9.66 2.93 28.72
CA LYS A 6 -10.23 2.32 29.95
C LYS A 6 -9.65 0.95 30.30
N ASN A 7 -9.30 0.15 29.29
CA ASN A 7 -8.82 -1.23 29.45
C ASN A 7 -7.38 -1.35 28.95
N PRO A 8 -6.37 -0.73 29.58
CA PRO A 8 -5.01 -0.73 29.06
C PRO A 8 -4.41 -2.13 29.01
N MET A 9 -3.62 -2.43 27.97
CA MET A 9 -2.75 -3.61 27.99
C MET A 9 -1.63 -3.43 29.01
N ASP A 10 -1.31 -4.52 29.70
CA ASP A 10 -0.22 -4.57 30.65
C ASP A 10 1.15 -4.39 29.96
N GLU A 11 2.08 -3.71 30.63
CA GLU A 11 3.40 -3.39 30.09
C GLU A 11 4.27 -4.64 29.93
N GLN A 12 4.21 -5.58 30.88
CA GLN A 12 4.94 -6.84 30.78
C GLN A 12 4.40 -7.70 29.65
N LEU A 13 3.07 -7.75 29.47
CA LEU A 13 2.46 -8.43 28.32
C LEU A 13 2.94 -7.86 26.98
N LEU A 14 2.95 -6.53 26.83
CA LEU A 14 3.48 -5.87 25.63
C LEU A 14 4.93 -6.25 25.36
N PHE A 15 5.77 -6.23 26.41
CA PHE A 15 7.16 -6.64 26.32
C PHE A 15 7.27 -8.10 25.87
N ASP A 16 6.56 -9.03 26.52
CA ASP A 16 6.63 -10.47 26.24
C ASP A 16 6.18 -10.82 24.81
N LEU A 17 5.19 -10.10 24.27
CA LEU A 17 4.74 -10.26 22.89
C LEU A 17 5.81 -9.88 21.86
N MET A 18 6.60 -8.85 22.13
CA MET A 18 7.67 -8.36 21.24
C MET A 18 9.05 -8.93 21.57
N ASN A 19 9.23 -9.55 22.73
CA ASN A 19 10.53 -9.97 23.23
C ASN A 19 11.18 -10.95 22.24
N HIS A 20 12.42 -10.62 21.84
CA HIS A 20 13.18 -11.33 20.80
C HIS A 20 12.41 -11.56 19.49
N PHE A 21 11.39 -10.75 19.20
CA PHE A 21 10.51 -10.90 18.02
C PHE A 21 9.92 -12.30 17.89
N ARG A 22 9.70 -12.96 19.05
CA ARG A 22 9.18 -14.32 19.07
C ARG A 22 7.78 -14.36 18.48
N TYR A 23 6.86 -13.50 18.92
CA TYR A 23 5.48 -13.54 18.44
C TYR A 23 5.14 -12.40 17.50
N LEU A 24 5.39 -11.16 17.95
CA LEU A 24 5.03 -9.96 17.21
C LEU A 24 6.29 -9.20 16.80
N VAL A 25 6.32 -8.82 15.52
CA VAL A 25 7.47 -8.15 14.88
C VAL A 25 7.01 -6.81 14.34
N PRO A 26 7.31 -5.69 15.02
CA PRO A 26 7.07 -4.35 14.48
C PRO A 26 7.82 -4.20 13.16
N GLN A 27 7.25 -3.49 12.18
CA GLN A 27 7.94 -3.28 10.92
C GLN A 27 9.03 -2.21 11.01
N GLY A 28 9.74 -1.98 9.89
CA GLY A 28 10.95 -1.14 9.84
C GLY A 28 10.79 0.27 10.42
N SER A 29 9.74 1.00 10.05
CA SER A 29 9.52 2.37 10.57
C SER A 29 9.13 2.39 12.05
N PRO A 30 8.20 1.55 12.54
CA PRO A 30 7.93 1.43 13.98
C PRO A 30 9.19 1.08 14.79
N MET A 31 10.00 0.12 14.35
CA MET A 31 11.25 -0.26 15.04
C MET A 31 12.26 0.89 15.12
N ALA A 32 12.34 1.74 14.09
CA ALA A 32 13.29 2.85 14.07
C ALA A 32 12.79 4.10 14.82
N GLY A 33 11.47 4.31 14.86
CA GLY A 33 10.87 5.58 15.28
C GLY A 33 10.25 5.60 16.67
N ILE A 34 9.74 4.47 17.18
CA ILE A 34 9.10 4.41 18.51
C ILE A 34 10.17 4.65 19.58
N GLY A 35 9.96 5.66 20.44
CA GLY A 35 10.91 6.06 21.48
C GLY A 35 12.16 6.80 20.97
N ASN A 36 12.34 6.95 19.65
CA ASN A 36 13.47 7.67 19.08
C ASN A 36 13.17 9.18 19.00
N ASN A 37 13.96 9.96 19.75
CA ASN A 37 13.88 11.43 19.81
C ASN A 37 15.03 12.13 19.06
N LEU A 38 15.91 11.37 18.41
CA LEU A 38 17.07 11.90 17.66
C LEU A 38 16.73 12.21 16.20
N GLN A 39 15.65 11.62 15.67
CA GLN A 39 15.22 11.76 14.29
C GLN A 39 13.74 12.13 14.22
N VAL A 40 13.40 13.07 13.33
CA VAL A 40 12.02 13.45 13.03
C VAL A 40 11.55 12.67 11.81
N GLY A 41 10.86 11.56 12.03
CA GLY A 41 10.34 10.66 11.00
C GLY A 41 8.98 10.06 11.38
N SER A 42 8.35 9.42 10.39
CA SER A 42 7.05 8.74 10.54
C SER A 42 7.24 7.28 10.95
N LEU A 43 6.25 6.73 11.66
CA LEU A 43 6.12 5.29 11.95
C LEU A 43 5.42 4.53 10.82
N SER A 44 4.79 5.24 9.88
CA SER A 44 4.24 4.63 8.67
C SER A 44 5.38 4.20 7.74
N ASN A 45 5.28 3.00 7.16
CA ASN A 45 6.32 2.48 6.27
C ASN A 45 6.20 3.06 4.86
N CYS A 46 4.96 3.23 4.39
CA CYS A 46 4.67 3.67 3.03
C CYS A 46 3.39 4.52 2.97
N PHE A 47 3.23 5.26 1.88
CA PHE A 47 2.12 6.14 1.60
C PHE A 47 1.71 6.01 0.13
N VAL A 48 0.48 6.39 -0.20
CA VAL A 48 0.08 6.69 -1.59
C VAL A 48 -0.18 8.18 -1.72
N ILE A 49 0.27 8.79 -2.82
CA ILE A 49 0.05 10.21 -3.11
C ILE A 49 -0.79 10.40 -4.38
N GLY A 50 -1.52 11.50 -4.40
CA GLY A 50 -2.37 11.90 -5.53
C GLY A 50 -3.04 13.23 -5.23
N LEU A 51 -3.05 14.13 -6.21
CA LEU A 51 -3.67 15.44 -6.05
C LEU A 51 -5.15 15.38 -6.41
N ASN A 52 -5.99 16.05 -5.61
CA ASN A 52 -7.40 16.22 -5.92
C ASN A 52 -7.57 16.89 -7.29
N GLY A 53 -8.53 16.39 -8.08
CA GLY A 53 -8.81 16.91 -9.41
C GLY A 53 -7.85 16.42 -10.51
N GLU A 54 -6.91 15.52 -10.19
CA GLU A 54 -6.05 14.84 -11.16
C GLU A 54 -5.34 15.80 -12.15
N PRO A 55 -4.55 16.78 -11.63
CA PRO A 55 -3.98 17.84 -12.46
C PRO A 55 -2.92 17.31 -13.44
N ASP A 56 -3.30 17.23 -14.71
CA ASP A 56 -2.44 16.86 -15.83
C ASP A 56 -1.70 18.09 -16.41
N ILE A 57 -0.85 18.70 -15.58
CA ILE A 57 0.00 19.87 -15.91
C ILE A 57 1.33 19.82 -15.15
N TYR A 58 2.37 20.52 -15.63
CA TYR A 58 3.68 20.56 -14.97
C TYR A 58 3.62 20.99 -13.50
N GLY A 59 2.77 21.96 -13.15
CA GLY A 59 2.59 22.37 -11.76
C GLY A 59 2.13 21.22 -10.85
N GLY A 60 1.20 20.38 -11.32
CA GLY A 60 0.73 19.20 -10.59
C GLY A 60 1.77 18.08 -10.55
N ILE A 61 2.40 17.80 -11.69
CA ILE A 61 3.44 16.77 -11.84
C ILE A 61 4.62 17.03 -10.90
N ILE A 62 5.12 18.28 -10.88
CA ILE A 62 6.25 18.68 -10.04
C ILE A 62 5.83 18.75 -8.56
N LYS A 63 4.59 19.17 -8.27
CA LYS A 63 4.07 19.18 -6.90
C LYS A 63 4.03 17.77 -6.30
N ILE A 64 3.60 16.77 -7.07
CA ILE A 64 3.61 15.36 -6.65
C ILE A 64 5.04 14.85 -6.42
N ASP A 65 5.97 15.19 -7.31
CA ASP A 65 7.40 14.83 -7.16
C ASP A 65 7.97 15.40 -5.85
N GLU A 66 7.65 16.65 -5.53
CA GLU A 66 8.01 17.27 -4.27
C GLU A 66 7.39 16.52 -3.09
N GLU A 67 6.08 16.24 -3.11
CA GLU A 67 5.41 15.47 -2.04
C GLU A 67 6.05 14.09 -1.84
N GLN A 68 6.45 13.41 -2.92
CA GLN A 68 7.15 12.13 -2.87
C GLN A 68 8.48 12.23 -2.10
N VAL A 69 9.33 13.20 -2.46
CA VAL A 69 10.63 13.41 -1.81
C VAL A 69 10.46 13.76 -0.32
N GLN A 70 9.45 14.58 0.02
CA GLN A 70 9.15 14.95 1.40
C GLN A 70 8.70 13.76 2.25
N LEU A 71 8.07 12.74 1.67
CA LEU A 71 7.76 11.49 2.39
C LEU A 71 9.00 10.62 2.55
N MET A 72 9.80 10.50 1.49
CA MET A 72 11.00 9.68 1.51
C MET A 72 12.02 10.20 2.52
N LYS A 73 12.17 11.51 2.70
CA LYS A 73 13.08 12.04 3.74
C LYS A 73 12.62 11.67 5.17
N ARG A 74 11.36 11.30 5.34
CA ARG A 74 10.75 10.86 6.61
C ARG A 74 10.61 9.34 6.71
N ARG A 75 11.38 8.58 5.89
CA ARG A 75 11.41 7.11 5.79
C ARG A 75 10.19 6.45 5.11
N GLY A 76 9.32 7.22 4.47
CA GLY A 76 8.15 6.69 3.77
C GLY A 76 8.47 6.22 2.35
N GLY A 77 8.14 4.97 2.02
CA GLY A 77 7.97 4.55 0.63
C GLY A 77 6.71 5.16 0.00
N VAL A 78 6.66 5.30 -1.32
CA VAL A 78 5.57 6.04 -2.00
C VAL A 78 4.96 5.21 -3.12
N GLY A 79 3.64 5.18 -3.21
CA GLY A 79 2.90 4.70 -4.36
C GLY A 79 2.24 5.84 -5.12
N HIS A 80 2.29 5.78 -6.44
CA HIS A 80 1.81 6.83 -7.31
C HIS A 80 1.16 6.23 -8.57
N ASP A 81 -0.01 6.73 -8.96
CA ASP A 81 -0.71 6.33 -10.19
C ASP A 81 -0.55 7.40 -11.28
N LEU A 82 -0.13 6.98 -12.46
CA LEU A 82 0.13 7.82 -13.63
C LEU A 82 -1.03 7.84 -14.63
N SER A 83 -2.11 7.08 -14.37
CA SER A 83 -3.23 6.90 -15.32
C SER A 83 -3.97 8.18 -15.70
N HIS A 84 -3.78 9.25 -14.95
CA HIS A 84 -4.41 10.55 -15.15
C HIS A 84 -3.58 11.51 -16.04
N LEU A 85 -2.34 11.16 -16.39
CA LEU A 85 -1.49 11.99 -17.24
C LEU A 85 -1.75 11.67 -18.71
N ARG A 86 -1.77 12.69 -19.58
CA ARG A 86 -2.08 12.49 -21.01
C ARG A 86 -1.05 11.63 -21.73
N PRO A 87 -1.50 10.80 -22.69
CA PRO A 87 -0.61 9.92 -23.44
C PRO A 87 0.32 10.70 -24.39
N LYS A 88 1.35 10.02 -24.87
CA LYS A 88 2.25 10.55 -25.89
C LYS A 88 1.48 10.99 -27.14
N GLY A 89 1.85 12.15 -27.68
CA GLY A 89 1.20 12.73 -28.86
C GLY A 89 -0.11 13.49 -28.56
N ALA A 90 -0.60 13.47 -27.31
CA ALA A 90 -1.72 14.32 -26.91
C ALA A 90 -1.36 15.80 -27.04
N GLU A 91 -2.30 16.63 -27.47
CA GLU A 91 -2.10 18.06 -27.69
C GLU A 91 -1.81 18.79 -26.37
N VAL A 92 -0.87 19.73 -26.42
CA VAL A 92 -0.54 20.66 -25.34
C VAL A 92 -0.35 22.06 -25.93
N GLU A 93 -0.55 23.09 -25.11
CA GLU A 93 -0.44 24.50 -25.54
C GLU A 93 0.95 25.10 -25.29
N ASN A 94 1.91 24.30 -24.82
CA ASN A 94 3.28 24.74 -24.62
C ASN A 94 4.10 24.63 -25.91
N SER A 95 5.38 25.01 -25.85
CA SER A 95 6.28 25.01 -27.00
C SER A 95 6.47 23.65 -27.69
N ALA A 96 6.18 22.54 -27.01
CA ALA A 96 6.31 21.20 -27.60
C ALA A 96 5.11 20.82 -28.50
N LEU A 97 3.96 21.49 -28.36
CA LEU A 97 2.68 21.24 -29.02
C LEU A 97 2.06 19.85 -28.80
N THR A 98 2.87 18.86 -28.41
CA THR A 98 2.46 17.49 -28.08
C THR A 98 3.15 16.96 -26.82
N SER A 99 2.46 16.07 -26.10
CA SER A 99 2.98 15.39 -24.91
C SER A 99 4.02 14.33 -25.28
N THR A 100 5.03 14.18 -24.42
CA THR A 100 6.03 13.10 -24.51
C THR A 100 5.56 11.79 -23.87
N GLY A 101 4.40 11.78 -23.22
CA GLY A 101 3.80 10.62 -22.57
C GLY A 101 4.35 10.34 -21.17
N LEU A 102 4.08 9.14 -20.65
CA LEU A 102 4.36 8.80 -19.25
C LEU A 102 5.86 8.60 -18.95
N VAL A 103 6.62 7.99 -19.86
CA VAL A 103 7.98 7.48 -19.59
C VAL A 103 8.95 8.54 -19.05
N PRO A 104 9.03 9.77 -19.61
CA PRO A 104 9.92 10.80 -19.07
C PRO A 104 9.60 11.19 -17.62
N PHE A 105 8.32 11.17 -17.21
CA PHE A 105 7.93 11.44 -15.84
C PHE A 105 8.28 10.26 -14.92
N MET A 106 8.22 9.02 -15.42
CA MET A 106 8.72 7.85 -14.67
C MET A 106 10.22 7.96 -14.37
N GLU A 107 11.03 8.37 -15.37
CA GLU A 107 12.47 8.62 -15.18
C GLU A 107 12.71 9.71 -14.12
N ARG A 108 11.93 10.80 -14.16
CA ARG A 108 11.96 11.86 -13.15
C ARG A 108 11.71 11.32 -11.75
N TYR A 109 10.55 10.71 -11.51
CA TYR A 109 10.17 10.20 -10.19
C TYR A 109 11.15 9.15 -9.66
N SER A 110 11.68 8.30 -10.55
CA SER A 110 12.75 7.35 -10.23
C SER A 110 14.02 8.06 -9.77
N ASN A 111 14.45 9.12 -10.46
CA ASN A 111 15.65 9.88 -10.10
C ASN A 111 15.49 10.60 -8.76
N SER A 112 14.35 11.26 -8.52
CA SER A 112 14.04 11.88 -7.22
C SER A 112 14.09 10.85 -6.08
N THR A 113 13.59 9.63 -6.33
CA THR A 113 13.66 8.53 -5.35
C THR A 113 15.09 8.14 -4.99
N ARG A 114 16.00 8.19 -5.98
CA ARG A 114 17.41 7.82 -5.83
C ARG A 114 18.24 8.90 -5.15
N GLU A 115 17.80 10.15 -5.22
CA GLU A 115 18.43 11.30 -4.59
C GLU A 115 18.29 11.26 -3.06
N VAL A 116 17.11 10.88 -2.56
CA VAL A 116 16.80 10.93 -1.12
C VAL A 116 17.51 9.80 -0.37
N ALA A 117 18.50 10.17 0.44
CA ALA A 117 19.21 9.26 1.33
C ALA A 117 18.42 8.99 2.62
N GLN A 118 18.38 7.73 3.05
CA GLN A 118 17.74 7.29 4.31
C GLN A 118 18.73 6.50 5.19
N ASP A 119 19.90 7.08 5.47
CA ASP A 119 20.95 6.50 6.34
C ASP A 119 21.33 5.05 5.92
N GLY A 120 21.88 4.93 4.72
CA GLY A 120 22.24 3.63 4.11
C GLY A 120 21.11 2.94 3.35
N ARG A 121 19.87 3.45 3.40
CA ARG A 121 18.74 3.02 2.55
C ARG A 121 18.42 4.04 1.45
N ARG A 122 17.71 3.59 0.42
CA ARG A 122 17.14 4.42 -0.65
C ARG A 122 15.62 4.43 -0.53
N GLY A 123 14.99 5.49 -1.02
CA GLY A 123 13.53 5.53 -1.14
C GLY A 123 13.01 4.36 -1.99
N ALA A 124 11.74 4.00 -1.75
CA ALA A 124 11.03 2.98 -2.52
C ALA A 124 9.81 3.61 -3.17
N LEU A 125 9.62 3.38 -4.47
CA LEU A 125 8.55 3.95 -5.27
C LEU A 125 7.78 2.84 -5.99
N MET A 126 6.46 2.91 -6.02
CA MET A 126 5.58 2.16 -6.92
C MET A 126 4.93 3.14 -7.90
N LEU A 127 5.11 2.90 -9.19
CA LEU A 127 4.37 3.57 -10.26
C LEU A 127 3.33 2.60 -10.81
N THR A 128 2.08 3.03 -10.88
CA THR A 128 1.01 2.24 -11.51
C THR A 128 0.42 2.95 -12.72
N VAL A 129 -0.10 2.18 -13.67
CA VAL A 129 -0.92 2.69 -14.77
C VAL A 129 -2.01 1.68 -15.11
N SER A 130 -3.20 2.17 -15.49
CA SER A 130 -4.28 1.35 -16.04
C SER A 130 -3.89 0.75 -17.39
N VAL A 131 -4.23 -0.52 -17.61
CA VAL A 131 -4.12 -1.20 -18.91
C VAL A 131 -4.92 -0.50 -20.02
N LYS A 132 -5.95 0.25 -19.61
CA LYS A 132 -6.79 1.07 -20.49
C LYS A 132 -6.05 2.31 -21.03
N HIS A 133 -4.96 2.72 -20.40
CA HIS A 133 -4.21 3.91 -20.81
C HIS A 133 -3.45 3.64 -22.12
N PRO A 134 -3.47 4.56 -23.13
CA PRO A 134 -2.79 4.35 -24.42
C PRO A 134 -1.26 4.20 -24.33
N ASP A 135 -0.63 4.80 -23.31
CA ASP A 135 0.82 4.62 -23.05
C ASP A 135 1.15 3.36 -22.24
N SER A 136 0.17 2.53 -21.86
CA SER A 136 0.45 1.35 -21.02
C SER A 136 1.44 0.38 -21.67
N GLU A 137 1.42 0.21 -22.99
CA GLU A 137 2.43 -0.62 -23.69
C GLU A 137 3.86 -0.06 -23.55
N ALA A 138 4.03 1.27 -23.65
CA ALA A 138 5.33 1.92 -23.49
C ALA A 138 5.78 1.94 -22.03
N PHE A 139 4.83 2.02 -21.09
CA PHE A 139 5.07 1.90 -19.67
C PHE A 139 5.66 0.52 -19.31
N VAL A 140 5.13 -0.57 -19.88
CA VAL A 140 5.64 -1.94 -19.70
C VAL A 140 7.05 -2.11 -20.28
N ASP A 141 7.39 -1.37 -21.34
CA ASP A 141 8.74 -1.39 -21.93
C ASP A 141 9.76 -0.55 -21.15
N ALA A 142 9.31 0.34 -20.26
CA ALA A 142 10.16 1.34 -19.64
C ALA A 142 11.29 0.74 -18.78
N LYS A 143 11.12 -0.51 -18.32
CA LYS A 143 12.11 -1.29 -17.56
C LYS A 143 13.01 -2.20 -18.40
N MET A 144 12.72 -2.38 -19.68
CA MET A 144 13.53 -3.22 -20.57
C MET A 144 14.87 -2.56 -20.91
N THR A 145 15.00 -1.24 -20.73
CA THR A 145 16.29 -0.55 -20.83
C THR A 145 16.92 -0.44 -19.45
N GLU A 146 18.01 -1.17 -19.23
CA GLU A 146 18.77 -1.10 -17.98
C GLU A 146 19.22 0.33 -17.65
N GLY A 147 19.23 0.67 -16.37
CA GLY A 147 19.78 1.94 -15.87
C GLY A 147 18.84 3.16 -15.93
N LYS A 148 17.71 3.11 -16.63
CA LYS A 148 16.78 4.27 -16.75
C LYS A 148 15.88 4.46 -15.53
N ILE A 149 15.12 3.44 -15.16
CA ILE A 149 14.14 3.49 -14.07
C ILE A 149 14.59 2.52 -12.98
N THR A 150 15.48 2.99 -12.11
CA THR A 150 16.16 2.16 -11.10
C THR A 150 15.70 2.46 -9.66
N GLY A 151 14.87 3.48 -9.48
CA GLY A 151 14.31 3.88 -8.19
C GLY A 151 12.83 3.51 -7.98
N ALA A 152 12.17 2.95 -8.99
CA ALA A 152 10.74 2.66 -8.95
C ALA A 152 10.43 1.23 -9.37
N ASN A 153 9.51 0.57 -8.68
CA ASN A 153 8.77 -0.58 -9.20
C ASN A 153 7.64 -0.06 -10.11
N VAL A 154 7.25 -0.84 -11.12
CA VAL A 154 6.20 -0.51 -12.07
C VAL A 154 5.16 -1.63 -12.10
N SER A 155 3.88 -1.30 -12.04
CA SER A 155 2.81 -2.31 -12.09
C SER A 155 1.63 -1.87 -12.94
N LEU A 156 1.06 -2.80 -13.69
CA LEU A 156 -0.16 -2.57 -14.46
C LEU A 156 -1.40 -2.87 -13.62
N LYS A 157 -2.34 -1.93 -13.65
CA LYS A 157 -3.71 -2.13 -13.16
C LYS A 157 -4.54 -2.76 -14.28
N ILE A 158 -4.75 -4.06 -14.17
CA ILE A 158 -5.47 -4.89 -15.13
C ILE A 158 -6.96 -4.90 -14.76
N ASP A 159 -7.83 -4.61 -15.72
CA ASP A 159 -9.29 -4.74 -15.58
C ASP A 159 -9.78 -6.11 -16.10
N ASP A 160 -10.97 -6.52 -15.65
CA ASP A 160 -11.57 -7.81 -15.99
C ASP A 160 -11.84 -7.92 -17.50
N ALA A 161 -12.15 -6.80 -18.16
CA ALA A 161 -12.44 -6.74 -19.61
C ALA A 161 -11.20 -7.03 -20.47
N PHE A 162 -10.03 -6.51 -20.09
CA PHE A 162 -8.76 -6.80 -20.75
C PHE A 162 -8.41 -8.28 -20.63
N MET A 163 -8.55 -8.86 -19.43
CA MET A 163 -8.27 -10.29 -19.23
C MET A 163 -9.20 -11.17 -20.05
N GLN A 164 -10.49 -10.84 -20.11
CA GLN A 164 -11.43 -11.57 -20.96
C GLN A 164 -11.04 -11.48 -22.43
N ALA A 165 -10.68 -10.29 -22.93
CA ALA A 165 -10.25 -10.11 -24.31
C ALA A 165 -8.96 -10.90 -24.63
N ALA A 166 -8.00 -10.94 -23.71
CA ALA A 166 -6.76 -11.69 -23.87
C ALA A 166 -6.97 -13.21 -23.90
N ILE A 167 -7.88 -13.74 -23.08
CA ILE A 167 -8.23 -15.17 -23.08
C ILE A 167 -8.98 -15.55 -24.37
N GLU A 168 -9.86 -14.68 -24.84
CA GLU A 168 -10.71 -14.94 -26.02
C GLU A 168 -10.04 -14.63 -27.36
N GLY A 169 -8.83 -14.07 -27.38
CA GLY A 169 -8.17 -13.69 -28.64
C GLY A 169 -8.79 -12.46 -29.31
N LYS A 170 -9.31 -11.49 -28.54
CA LYS A 170 -10.03 -10.32 -29.05
C LYS A 170 -9.24 -9.02 -28.92
N GLU A 171 -9.70 -8.02 -29.68
CA GLU A 171 -9.22 -6.65 -29.51
C GLU A 171 -9.69 -6.05 -28.18
N TYR A 172 -8.85 -5.22 -27.57
CA TYR A 172 -9.17 -4.37 -26.42
C TYR A 172 -9.00 -2.90 -26.78
N THR A 173 -9.89 -2.04 -26.27
CA THR A 173 -9.86 -0.60 -26.56
C THR A 173 -9.22 0.15 -25.39
N GLN A 174 -8.05 0.73 -25.66
CA GLN A 174 -7.41 1.71 -24.79
C GLN A 174 -7.99 3.09 -25.08
N GLN A 175 -8.08 3.92 -24.04
CA GLN A 175 -8.64 5.26 -24.14
C GLN A 175 -8.03 6.23 -23.13
N TYR A 176 -8.10 7.52 -23.46
CA TYR A 176 -7.81 8.62 -22.54
C TYR A 176 -8.82 9.76 -22.68
N PRO A 177 -9.32 10.35 -21.57
CA PRO A 177 -9.14 9.91 -20.18
C PRO A 177 -9.74 8.51 -19.92
N ILE A 178 -9.12 7.74 -19.01
CA ILE A 178 -9.42 6.31 -18.85
C ILE A 178 -10.86 6.01 -18.37
N HIS A 179 -11.48 6.95 -17.66
CA HIS A 179 -12.84 6.83 -17.14
C HIS A 179 -13.88 7.65 -17.94
N ALA A 180 -13.48 8.33 -19.01
CA ALA A 180 -14.41 9.15 -19.78
C ALA A 180 -15.41 8.30 -20.59
N GLU A 181 -16.69 8.66 -20.56
CA GLU A 181 -17.71 8.08 -21.45
C GLU A 181 -17.42 8.40 -22.92
N LYS A 182 -16.90 9.62 -23.18
CA LYS A 182 -16.48 10.09 -24.50
C LYS A 182 -14.99 10.44 -24.45
N PRO A 183 -14.09 9.45 -24.64
CA PRO A 183 -12.65 9.68 -24.57
C PRO A 183 -12.16 10.57 -25.72
N LYS A 184 -11.14 11.39 -25.44
CA LYS A 184 -10.48 12.24 -26.45
C LYS A 184 -9.57 11.42 -27.37
N TYR A 185 -8.93 10.40 -26.82
CA TYR A 185 -8.03 9.50 -27.55
C TYR A 185 -8.48 8.06 -27.38
N THR A 186 -8.47 7.28 -28.45
CA THR A 186 -8.75 5.84 -28.42
C THR A 186 -7.81 5.10 -29.35
N ARG A 187 -7.50 3.85 -28.99
CA ARG A 187 -6.74 2.92 -29.83
C ARG A 187 -7.20 1.50 -29.53
N LYS A 188 -7.30 0.69 -30.58
CA LYS A 188 -7.50 -0.75 -30.46
C LYS A 188 -6.16 -1.47 -30.45
N ILE A 189 -6.04 -2.48 -29.59
CA ILE A 189 -4.88 -3.35 -29.49
C ILE A 189 -5.33 -4.81 -29.49
N ASP A 190 -4.44 -5.71 -29.91
CA ASP A 190 -4.63 -7.15 -29.71
C ASP A 190 -4.30 -7.49 -28.25
N ALA A 191 -5.31 -7.91 -27.47
CA ALA A 191 -5.16 -8.10 -26.03
C ALA A 191 -4.22 -9.27 -25.70
N THR A 192 -4.26 -10.34 -26.49
CA THR A 192 -3.40 -11.53 -26.32
C THR A 192 -1.94 -11.18 -26.52
N THR A 193 -1.64 -10.40 -27.56
CA THR A 193 -0.30 -9.92 -27.89
C THR A 193 0.22 -9.04 -26.76
N PHE A 194 -0.60 -8.13 -26.25
CA PHE A 194 -0.18 -7.28 -25.12
C PHE A 194 0.02 -8.09 -23.84
N TRP A 195 -0.85 -9.06 -23.54
CA TRP A 195 -0.68 -9.96 -22.39
C TRP A 195 0.62 -10.77 -22.47
N ASN A 196 0.93 -11.34 -23.64
CA ASN A 196 2.18 -12.07 -23.86
C ASN A 196 3.41 -11.16 -23.71
N LYS A 197 3.31 -9.89 -24.11
CA LYS A 197 4.36 -8.89 -23.89
C LYS A 197 4.56 -8.61 -22.40
N ILE A 198 3.48 -8.47 -21.62
CA ILE A 198 3.56 -8.29 -20.15
C ILE A 198 4.29 -9.47 -19.51
N ILE A 199 3.93 -10.71 -19.87
CA ILE A 199 4.57 -11.93 -19.37
C ILE A 199 6.07 -11.95 -19.73
N HIS A 200 6.40 -11.66 -20.99
CA HIS A 200 7.78 -11.67 -21.46
C HIS A 200 8.64 -10.63 -20.72
N ASN A 201 8.16 -9.40 -20.58
CA ASN A 201 8.90 -8.35 -19.88
C ASN A 201 9.06 -8.68 -18.39
N ALA A 202 8.03 -9.23 -17.74
CA ALA A 202 8.10 -9.68 -16.35
C ALA A 202 9.13 -10.81 -16.16
N TRP A 203 9.20 -11.76 -17.09
CA TRP A 203 10.23 -12.80 -17.09
C TRP A 203 11.64 -12.22 -17.30
N GLN A 204 11.79 -11.23 -18.20
CA GLN A 204 13.10 -10.64 -18.52
C GLN A 204 13.63 -9.67 -17.46
N SER A 205 12.76 -8.88 -16.83
CA SER A 205 13.16 -7.74 -16.00
C SER A 205 12.59 -7.76 -14.58
N ALA A 206 11.88 -8.85 -14.21
CA ALA A 206 11.06 -8.96 -13.00
C ALA A 206 9.87 -7.97 -12.93
N GLU A 207 9.64 -7.20 -14.00
CA GLU A 207 8.67 -6.11 -14.08
C GLU A 207 7.96 -6.10 -15.45
N PRO A 208 6.71 -5.63 -15.56
CA PRO A 208 5.91 -5.02 -14.51
C PRO A 208 5.26 -6.07 -13.60
N GLY A 209 4.93 -5.65 -12.38
CA GLY A 209 3.93 -6.34 -11.58
C GLY A 209 2.52 -6.24 -12.18
N VAL A 210 1.62 -7.10 -11.74
CA VAL A 210 0.21 -7.10 -12.16
C VAL A 210 -0.68 -6.92 -10.94
N LEU A 211 -1.60 -5.95 -11.03
CA LEU A 211 -2.64 -5.67 -10.05
C LEU A 211 -3.98 -5.89 -10.71
N PHE A 212 -4.72 -6.95 -10.34
CA PHE A 212 -6.08 -7.20 -10.83
C PHE A 212 -7.04 -6.19 -10.20
N TRP A 213 -7.16 -5.04 -10.83
CA TRP A 213 -7.68 -3.83 -10.21
C TRP A 213 -9.17 -3.91 -9.90
N ASP A 214 -9.96 -4.49 -10.80
CA ASP A 214 -11.40 -4.67 -10.56
C ASP A 214 -11.66 -5.60 -9.36
N THR A 215 -10.81 -6.63 -9.19
CA THR A 215 -10.87 -7.50 -8.00
C THR A 215 -10.45 -6.73 -6.75
N ILE A 216 -9.36 -5.97 -6.79
CA ILE A 216 -8.89 -5.14 -5.68
C ILE A 216 -10.00 -4.19 -5.20
N ILE A 217 -10.60 -3.43 -6.12
CA ILE A 217 -11.66 -2.46 -5.77
C ILE A 217 -12.91 -3.17 -5.26
N ARG A 218 -13.33 -4.26 -5.90
CA ARG A 218 -14.53 -5.03 -5.50
C ARG A 218 -14.41 -5.63 -4.11
N GLU A 219 -13.21 -6.06 -3.71
CA GLU A 219 -12.94 -6.69 -2.40
C GLU A 219 -12.54 -5.68 -1.31
N SER A 220 -12.25 -4.44 -1.69
CA SER A 220 -11.74 -3.41 -0.80
C SER A 220 -12.86 -2.77 0.03
N LEU A 221 -12.73 -2.85 1.36
CA LEU A 221 -13.61 -2.13 2.29
C LEU A 221 -13.47 -0.60 2.22
N PRO A 222 -12.25 -0.02 2.15
CA PRO A 222 -12.08 1.43 1.98
C PRO A 222 -12.84 2.02 0.78
N ASP A 223 -12.99 1.26 -0.30
CA ASP A 223 -13.70 1.72 -1.50
C ASP A 223 -15.22 1.86 -1.31
N CYS A 224 -15.80 1.29 -0.24
CA CYS A 224 -17.17 1.61 0.21
C CYS A 224 -17.31 3.06 0.72
N TYR A 225 -16.18 3.75 0.94
CA TYR A 225 -16.08 5.13 1.40
C TYR A 225 -15.41 6.03 0.34
N ALA A 226 -15.45 5.65 -0.93
CA ALA A 226 -14.84 6.39 -2.02
C ALA A 226 -15.32 7.85 -2.10
N ASP A 227 -16.60 8.11 -1.84
CA ASP A 227 -17.22 9.44 -1.77
C ASP A 227 -16.70 10.30 -0.61
N LEU A 228 -16.10 9.67 0.40
CA LEU A 228 -15.44 10.34 1.54
C LEU A 228 -13.92 10.48 1.33
N GLY A 229 -13.45 10.27 0.10
CA GLY A 229 -12.04 10.40 -0.27
C GLY A 229 -11.17 9.21 0.15
N PHE A 230 -11.75 8.02 0.30
CA PHE A 230 -11.02 6.76 0.54
C PHE A 230 -10.92 5.87 -0.71
N LYS A 231 -11.22 6.43 -1.88
CA LYS A 231 -11.08 5.74 -3.16
C LYS A 231 -9.63 5.31 -3.36
N THR A 232 -9.42 4.02 -3.56
CA THR A 232 -8.12 3.44 -3.86
C THR A 232 -7.65 3.90 -5.24
N VAL A 233 -6.40 4.38 -5.33
CA VAL A 233 -5.82 4.87 -6.61
C VAL A 233 -4.56 4.11 -7.02
N SER A 234 -3.80 3.62 -6.05
CA SER A 234 -2.56 2.84 -6.23
C SER A 234 -2.34 1.92 -5.02
N THR A 235 -1.20 1.26 -4.98
CA THR A 235 -0.71 0.49 -3.83
C THR A 235 0.56 1.11 -3.27
N ASN A 236 0.98 0.70 -2.09
CA ASN A 236 2.33 0.96 -1.61
C ASN A 236 3.41 0.25 -2.46
N PRO A 237 4.71 0.55 -2.26
CA PRO A 237 5.85 -0.06 -2.98
C PRO A 237 5.88 -1.58 -3.08
N CYS A 238 5.33 -2.27 -2.08
CA CYS A 238 5.35 -3.73 -1.99
C CYS A 238 4.07 -4.39 -2.56
N GLY A 239 3.06 -3.61 -2.96
CA GLY A 239 1.86 -4.08 -3.65
C GLY A 239 0.77 -4.70 -2.76
N GLU A 240 1.03 -4.88 -1.46
CA GLU A 240 0.16 -5.59 -0.52
C GLU A 240 -0.96 -4.74 0.08
N ILE A 241 -0.81 -3.40 0.08
CA ILE A 241 -1.85 -2.49 0.58
C ILE A 241 -2.32 -1.53 -0.52
N PRO A 242 -3.55 -1.70 -1.03
CA PRO A 242 -4.24 -0.68 -1.80
C PRO A 242 -4.62 0.51 -0.91
N LEU A 243 -4.26 1.72 -1.36
CA LEU A 243 -4.43 2.94 -0.58
C LEU A 243 -5.04 4.08 -1.43
N CYS A 244 -5.78 4.94 -0.77
CA CYS A 244 -6.17 6.25 -1.30
C CYS A 244 -5.04 7.28 -1.09
N PRO A 245 -5.08 8.44 -1.75
CA PRO A 245 -4.11 9.50 -1.50
C PRO A 245 -4.03 9.92 -0.03
N TYR A 246 -2.80 10.17 0.42
CA TYR A 246 -2.43 10.63 1.76
C TYR A 246 -2.72 9.65 2.91
N ASP A 247 -3.10 8.43 2.58
CA ASP A 247 -3.20 7.34 3.53
C ASP A 247 -1.88 6.54 3.60
N SER A 248 -1.73 5.77 4.67
CA SER A 248 -0.45 5.17 5.05
C SER A 248 -0.55 3.72 5.49
N CYS A 249 0.53 3.00 5.20
CA CYS A 249 0.76 1.63 5.57
C CYS A 249 1.45 1.55 6.93
N ARG A 250 0.67 1.23 7.98
CA ARG A 250 1.15 0.93 9.34
C ARG A 250 1.11 -0.57 9.52
N LEU A 251 2.23 -1.18 9.88
CA LEU A 251 2.37 -2.62 9.79
C LEU A 251 2.99 -3.27 11.03
N LEU A 252 2.51 -4.49 11.32
CA LEU A 252 3.05 -5.43 12.28
C LEU A 252 2.93 -6.84 11.68
N ALA A 253 3.93 -7.69 11.90
CA ALA A 253 3.87 -9.09 11.48
C ALA A 253 3.78 -10.04 12.68
N ILE A 254 2.99 -11.10 12.51
CA ILE A 254 2.90 -12.21 13.46
C ILE A 254 3.77 -13.37 12.96
N ASN A 255 4.71 -13.84 13.77
CA ASN A 255 5.59 -14.95 13.44
C ASN A 255 4.85 -16.30 13.60
N LEU A 256 4.45 -16.91 12.49
CA LEU A 256 3.64 -18.13 12.49
C LEU A 256 4.38 -19.35 13.06
N TYR A 257 5.69 -19.45 12.81
CA TYR A 257 6.50 -20.56 13.33
C TYR A 257 6.45 -20.67 14.85
N SER A 258 6.36 -19.53 15.56
CA SER A 258 6.35 -19.50 17.03
C SER A 258 5.11 -20.11 17.69
N TYR A 259 4.09 -20.45 16.90
CA TYR A 259 2.89 -21.14 17.37
C TYR A 259 2.93 -22.65 17.11
N VAL A 260 3.99 -23.17 16.48
CA VAL A 260 4.20 -24.61 16.32
C VAL A 260 4.80 -25.20 17.60
N GLU A 261 4.10 -26.16 18.19
CA GLU A 261 4.54 -26.95 19.33
C GLU A 261 5.14 -28.28 18.84
N ASN A 262 6.24 -28.73 19.45
CA ASN A 262 7.00 -29.92 19.04
C ASN A 262 7.41 -29.90 17.54
N PRO A 263 8.03 -28.82 17.05
CA PRO A 263 8.35 -28.66 15.63
C PRO A 263 9.26 -29.79 15.13
N PHE A 264 9.09 -30.18 13.87
CA PHE A 264 9.85 -31.24 13.18
C PHE A 264 9.69 -32.64 13.82
N THR A 265 8.60 -32.87 14.55
CA THR A 265 8.28 -34.18 15.13
C THR A 265 6.92 -34.69 14.62
N PRO A 266 6.64 -36.00 14.71
CA PRO A 266 5.30 -36.53 14.40
C PRO A 266 4.17 -35.97 15.27
N ASN A 267 4.50 -35.32 16.40
CA ASN A 267 3.54 -34.70 17.32
C ASN A 267 3.46 -33.17 17.14
N ALA A 268 3.96 -32.64 16.01
CA ALA A 268 3.90 -31.21 15.71
C ALA A 268 2.46 -30.73 15.63
N LYS A 269 2.14 -29.64 16.34
CA LYS A 269 0.80 -29.04 16.33
C LYS A 269 0.86 -27.53 16.38
N PHE A 270 -0.06 -26.88 15.69
CA PHE A 270 -0.19 -25.43 15.73
C PHE A 270 -1.16 -25.00 16.83
N ASN A 271 -0.72 -24.10 17.71
CA ASN A 271 -1.52 -23.60 18.82
C ASN A 271 -2.46 -22.47 18.37
N PHE A 272 -3.61 -22.85 17.80
CA PHE A 272 -4.63 -21.91 17.33
C PHE A 272 -5.21 -21.03 18.45
N SER A 273 -5.32 -21.55 19.68
CA SER A 273 -5.87 -20.77 20.80
C SER A 273 -4.97 -19.58 21.12
N LYS A 274 -3.67 -19.85 21.28
CA LYS A 274 -2.66 -18.82 21.55
C LYS A 274 -2.49 -17.87 20.37
N PHE A 275 -2.49 -18.41 19.15
CA PHE A 275 -2.44 -17.61 17.93
C PHE A 275 -3.59 -16.61 17.87
N LYS A 276 -4.84 -17.08 18.04
CA LYS A 276 -6.02 -16.22 18.06
C LYS A 276 -5.92 -15.10 19.10
N GLU A 277 -5.49 -15.43 20.32
CA GLU A 277 -5.31 -14.45 21.38
C GLU A 277 -4.27 -13.39 20.99
N HIS A 278 -3.10 -13.82 20.53
CA HIS A 278 -2.02 -12.91 20.13
C HIS A 278 -2.37 -12.05 18.92
N VAL A 279 -3.19 -12.55 17.98
CA VAL A 279 -3.72 -11.76 16.87
C VAL A 279 -4.60 -10.62 17.37
N MET A 280 -5.42 -10.86 18.40
CA MET A 280 -6.23 -9.80 19.00
C MET A 280 -5.34 -8.74 19.68
N TYR A 281 -4.30 -9.15 20.41
CA TYR A 281 -3.32 -8.20 20.96
C TYR A 281 -2.57 -7.45 19.85
N ALA A 282 -2.19 -8.13 18.77
CA ALA A 282 -1.54 -7.51 17.61
C ALA A 282 -2.41 -6.41 17.00
N GLN A 283 -3.70 -6.66 16.79
CA GLN A 283 -4.63 -5.65 16.27
C GLN A 283 -4.78 -4.46 17.24
N ARG A 284 -4.77 -4.72 18.56
CA ARG A 284 -4.82 -3.67 19.58
C ARG A 284 -3.56 -2.81 19.59
N MET A 285 -2.39 -3.43 19.48
CA MET A 285 -1.11 -2.72 19.30
C MET A 285 -1.09 -1.90 18.00
N MET A 286 -1.71 -2.40 16.94
CA MET A 286 -1.84 -1.67 15.68
C MET A 286 -2.71 -0.42 15.81
N ASP A 287 -3.77 -0.46 16.62
CA ASP A 287 -4.56 0.73 16.96
C ASP A 287 -3.74 1.74 17.78
N ASP A 288 -2.91 1.27 18.71
CA ASP A 288 -1.96 2.11 19.45
C ASP A 288 -0.89 2.76 18.54
N ILE A 289 -0.44 2.06 17.50
CA ILE A 289 0.52 2.60 16.51
C ILE A 289 -0.08 3.80 15.77
N ILE A 290 -1.39 3.88 15.58
CA ILE A 290 -2.02 5.05 14.96
C ILE A 290 -1.85 6.28 15.83
N ASP A 291 -2.07 6.15 17.14
CA ASP A 291 -1.92 7.28 18.05
C ASP A 291 -0.46 7.72 18.18
N LEU A 292 0.48 6.76 18.20
CA LEU A 292 1.91 7.06 18.14
C LEU A 292 2.30 7.75 16.82
N GLU A 293 1.71 7.34 15.71
CA GLU A 293 1.93 7.97 14.41
C GLU A 293 1.37 9.39 14.39
N MET A 294 0.22 9.64 15.03
CA MET A 294 -0.32 11.01 15.17
C MET A 294 0.64 11.91 15.95
N GLU A 295 1.25 11.42 17.04
CA GLU A 295 2.28 12.16 17.78
C GLU A 295 3.53 12.46 16.91
N LYS A 296 3.94 11.52 16.04
CA LYS A 296 5.03 11.75 15.08
C LYS A 296 4.66 12.74 13.99
N ILE A 297 3.44 12.67 13.43
CA ILE A 297 2.95 13.64 12.44
C ILE A 297 2.94 15.05 13.02
N GLU A 298 2.49 15.22 14.27
CA GLU A 298 2.52 16.51 14.96
C GLU A 298 3.94 17.03 15.16
N THR A 299 4.87 16.15 15.53
CA THR A 299 6.29 16.50 15.64
C THR A 299 6.87 16.94 14.29
N ILE A 300 6.51 16.26 13.20
CA ILE A 300 6.93 16.63 11.84
C ILE A 300 6.39 18.00 11.46
N ILE A 301 5.10 18.25 11.69
CA ILE A 301 4.45 19.56 11.42
C ILE A 301 5.16 20.67 12.20
N ALA A 302 5.35 20.51 13.52
CA ALA A 302 6.02 21.50 14.35
C ALA A 302 7.47 21.74 13.91
N LYS A 303 8.18 20.70 13.46
CA LYS A 303 9.52 20.84 12.92
C LYS A 303 9.53 21.68 11.64
N ILE A 304 8.56 21.47 10.74
CA ILE A 304 8.44 22.24 9.50
C ILE A 304 8.12 23.70 9.81
N GLU A 305 7.15 23.95 10.70
CA GLU A 305 6.75 25.31 11.07
C GLU A 305 7.91 26.15 11.65
N THR A 306 8.84 25.48 12.33
CA THR A 306 10.04 26.09 12.93
C THR A 306 11.28 26.09 12.02
N ASP A 307 11.20 25.57 10.78
CA ASP A 307 12.30 25.68 9.82
C ASP A 307 12.60 27.16 9.48
N PRO A 308 13.88 27.55 9.33
CA PRO A 308 14.30 28.93 9.06
C PRO A 308 14.07 29.35 7.59
N GLU A 309 13.01 28.83 6.98
CA GLU A 309 12.64 29.05 5.57
C GLU A 309 11.32 29.82 5.47
N THR A 310 11.06 30.42 4.30
CA THR A 310 9.82 31.16 4.05
C THR A 310 8.59 30.26 4.04
N ASP A 311 7.43 30.83 4.30
CA ASP A 311 6.17 30.07 4.28
C ASP A 311 5.85 29.48 2.90
N GLU A 312 6.30 30.15 1.83
CA GLU A 312 6.18 29.66 0.45
C GLU A 312 6.94 28.34 0.25
N VAL A 313 8.20 28.26 0.72
CA VAL A 313 9.03 27.05 0.63
C VAL A 313 8.47 25.92 1.49
N LYS A 314 7.97 26.23 2.69
CA LYS A 314 7.41 25.23 3.62
C LYS A 314 6.03 24.70 3.20
N ALA A 315 5.30 25.44 2.37
CA ALA A 315 3.88 25.21 2.12
C ALA A 315 3.57 23.79 1.62
N THR A 316 4.39 23.22 0.74
CA THR A 316 4.15 21.87 0.20
C THR A 316 4.20 20.81 1.28
N GLU A 317 5.32 20.73 2.01
CA GLU A 317 5.50 19.71 3.03
C GLU A 317 4.48 19.88 4.16
N LEU A 318 4.22 21.13 4.59
CA LEU A 318 3.25 21.40 5.64
C LEU A 318 1.84 20.96 5.24
N ASN A 319 1.40 21.29 4.02
CA ASN A 319 0.08 20.88 3.53
C ASN A 319 -0.01 19.37 3.32
N LEU A 320 1.07 18.72 2.88
CA LEU A 320 1.16 17.27 2.78
C LEU A 320 0.92 16.60 4.13
N TRP A 321 1.65 16.98 5.18
CA TRP A 321 1.47 16.37 6.50
C TRP A 321 0.13 16.71 7.15
N LYS A 322 -0.46 17.88 6.86
CA LYS A 322 -1.83 18.20 7.27
C LYS A 322 -2.86 17.27 6.61
N LYS A 323 -2.73 16.97 5.31
CA LYS A 323 -3.58 16.00 4.60
C LYS A 323 -3.43 14.59 5.17
N ILE A 324 -2.20 14.17 5.47
CA ILE A 324 -1.91 12.86 6.07
C ILE A 324 -2.48 12.78 7.48
N LYS A 325 -2.34 13.83 8.30
CA LYS A 325 -2.92 13.91 9.65
C LYS A 325 -4.43 13.70 9.61
N ASP A 326 -5.10 14.45 8.75
CA ASP A 326 -6.55 14.37 8.54
C ASP A 326 -6.97 12.95 8.13
N LYS A 327 -6.36 12.42 7.06
CA LYS A 327 -6.67 11.07 6.55
C LYS A 327 -6.45 9.96 7.58
N THR A 328 -5.34 10.04 8.33
CA THR A 328 -4.98 9.11 9.40
C THR A 328 -6.04 9.08 10.49
N SER A 329 -6.47 10.26 10.95
CA SER A 329 -7.45 10.39 12.03
C SER A 329 -8.83 9.87 11.65
N GLN A 330 -9.22 10.00 10.38
CA GLN A 330 -10.53 9.60 9.88
C GLN A 330 -10.65 8.08 9.70
N GLY A 331 -9.66 7.46 9.04
CA GLY A 331 -9.74 6.07 8.59
C GLY A 331 -9.12 5.04 9.53
N ARG A 332 -8.17 5.45 10.40
CA ARG A 332 -7.47 4.56 11.36
C ARG A 332 -7.05 3.20 10.76
N ARG A 333 -6.50 3.21 9.55
CA ARG A 333 -6.13 1.98 8.82
C ARG A 333 -4.83 1.36 9.33
N THR A 334 -4.83 0.03 9.40
CA THR A 334 -3.75 -0.81 9.92
C THR A 334 -3.55 -2.06 9.06
N GLY A 335 -2.35 -2.64 9.09
CA GLY A 335 -2.04 -3.92 8.44
C GLY A 335 -1.37 -4.89 9.40
N VAL A 336 -2.11 -5.89 9.87
CA VAL A 336 -1.55 -7.05 10.60
C VAL A 336 -1.26 -8.14 9.59
N GLY A 337 0.03 -8.38 9.34
CA GLY A 337 0.51 -9.43 8.45
C GLY A 337 1.07 -10.62 9.20
N THR A 338 1.66 -11.55 8.45
CA THR A 338 2.34 -12.73 8.98
C THR A 338 3.79 -12.81 8.46
N THR A 339 4.61 -13.59 9.13
CA THR A 339 5.92 -14.03 8.64
C THR A 339 6.14 -15.50 9.00
N ALA A 340 7.20 -16.11 8.46
CA ALA A 340 7.61 -17.49 8.73
C ALA A 340 6.54 -18.55 8.38
N GLU A 341 5.75 -18.32 7.33
CA GLU A 341 4.75 -19.29 6.87
C GLU A 341 5.41 -20.56 6.32
N GLY A 342 6.47 -20.42 5.53
CA GLY A 342 7.26 -21.57 5.05
C GLY A 342 7.86 -22.38 6.20
N ASP A 343 8.42 -21.70 7.21
CA ASP A 343 8.98 -22.33 8.40
C ASP A 343 7.91 -23.04 9.23
N MET A 344 6.72 -22.43 9.39
CA MET A 344 5.57 -23.06 10.04
C MET A 344 5.17 -24.34 9.31
N ILE A 345 5.01 -24.30 7.98
CA ILE A 345 4.65 -25.47 7.17
C ILE A 345 5.69 -26.58 7.31
N ALA A 346 6.98 -26.25 7.18
CA ALA A 346 8.06 -27.22 7.35
C ALA A 346 8.10 -27.81 8.77
N ALA A 347 7.91 -26.98 9.79
CA ALA A 347 7.91 -27.40 11.20
C ALA A 347 6.73 -28.30 11.56
N MET A 348 5.60 -28.14 10.86
CA MET A 348 4.44 -29.02 10.94
C MET A 348 4.62 -30.35 10.20
N GLY A 349 5.76 -30.58 9.52
CA GLY A 349 5.99 -31.75 8.70
C GLY A 349 5.19 -31.75 7.38
N LEU A 350 4.64 -30.60 7.00
CA LEU A 350 3.83 -30.44 5.79
C LEU A 350 4.73 -30.03 4.60
N THR A 351 4.36 -30.48 3.40
CA THR A 351 5.09 -30.11 2.17
C THR A 351 4.42 -28.91 1.50
N TYR A 352 5.18 -27.82 1.29
CA TYR A 352 4.68 -26.59 0.67
C TYR A 352 4.07 -26.87 -0.71
N GLY A 353 2.93 -26.25 -1.01
CA GLY A 353 2.21 -26.42 -2.29
C GLY A 353 1.35 -27.69 -2.40
N THR A 354 1.36 -28.56 -1.39
CA THR A 354 0.40 -29.69 -1.32
C THR A 354 -0.97 -29.23 -0.85
N GLU A 355 -2.03 -29.94 -1.26
CA GLU A 355 -3.41 -29.63 -0.87
C GLU A 355 -3.59 -29.60 0.67
N GLU A 356 -2.91 -30.49 1.39
CA GLU A 356 -2.92 -30.52 2.86
C GLU A 356 -2.30 -29.25 3.45
N ALA A 357 -1.11 -28.86 3.01
CA ALA A 357 -0.45 -27.63 3.44
C ALA A 357 -1.28 -26.39 3.10
N THR A 358 -1.90 -26.36 1.92
CA THR A 358 -2.78 -25.27 1.49
C THR A 358 -4.02 -25.18 2.37
N LYS A 359 -4.71 -26.30 2.67
CA LYS A 359 -5.86 -26.31 3.57
C LYS A 359 -5.49 -25.82 4.97
N PHE A 360 -4.33 -26.24 5.48
CA PHE A 360 -3.83 -25.80 6.77
C PHE A 360 -3.53 -24.29 6.79
N SER A 361 -2.83 -23.77 5.77
CA SER A 361 -2.59 -22.34 5.59
C SER A 361 -3.89 -21.53 5.54
N VAL A 362 -4.91 -22.01 4.80
CA VAL A 362 -6.24 -21.39 4.75
C VAL A 362 -6.87 -21.26 6.14
N GLU A 363 -6.80 -22.30 6.97
CA GLU A 363 -7.34 -22.25 8.34
C GLU A 363 -6.56 -21.27 9.25
N VAL A 364 -5.23 -21.19 9.10
CA VAL A 364 -4.41 -20.20 9.80
C VAL A 364 -4.80 -18.77 9.42
N HIS A 365 -4.88 -18.46 8.13
CA HIS A 365 -5.24 -17.12 7.64
C HIS A 365 -6.71 -16.76 7.89
N LYS A 366 -7.63 -17.73 7.87
CA LYS A 366 -9.01 -17.54 8.33
C LYS A 366 -9.06 -17.17 9.82
N THR A 367 -8.29 -17.87 10.65
CA THR A 367 -8.20 -17.58 12.09
C THR A 367 -7.64 -16.18 12.33
N LEU A 368 -6.59 -15.80 11.60
CA LEU A 368 -6.01 -14.45 11.61
C LEU A 368 -7.07 -13.39 11.30
N ALA A 369 -7.75 -13.51 10.17
CA ALA A 369 -8.75 -12.55 9.73
C ALA A 369 -9.89 -12.41 10.75
N LEU A 370 -10.49 -13.52 11.19
CA LEU A 370 -11.60 -13.50 12.15
C LEU A 370 -11.19 -12.94 13.52
N ALA A 371 -9.97 -13.22 13.98
CA ALA A 371 -9.46 -12.70 15.25
C ALA A 371 -9.16 -11.19 15.18
N ALA A 372 -8.52 -10.73 14.10
CA ALA A 372 -8.22 -9.31 13.89
C ALA A 372 -9.52 -8.48 13.79
N TYR A 373 -10.50 -8.92 12.98
CA TYR A 373 -11.79 -8.23 12.88
C TYR A 373 -12.56 -8.26 14.20
N ARG A 374 -12.57 -9.39 14.93
CA ARG A 374 -13.19 -9.45 16.27
C ARG A 374 -12.54 -8.45 17.23
N SER A 375 -11.21 -8.35 17.22
CA SER A 375 -10.50 -7.37 18.04
C SER A 375 -10.85 -5.94 17.65
N SER A 376 -10.95 -5.64 16.35
CA SER A 376 -11.35 -4.31 15.85
C SER A 376 -12.76 -3.93 16.34
N VAL A 377 -13.72 -4.85 16.29
CA VAL A 377 -15.08 -4.63 16.82
C VAL A 377 -15.08 -4.41 18.33
N MET A 378 -14.28 -5.19 19.08
CA MET A 378 -14.13 -4.97 20.52
C MET A 378 -13.53 -3.60 20.83
N LEU A 379 -12.48 -3.20 20.11
CA LEU A 379 -11.87 -1.88 20.26
C LEU A 379 -12.83 -0.75 19.93
N ALA A 380 -13.68 -0.91 18.91
CA ALA A 380 -14.72 0.07 18.62
C ALA A 380 -15.69 0.27 19.81
N SER A 381 -15.98 -0.80 20.57
CA SER A 381 -16.80 -0.70 21.78
C SER A 381 -16.06 -0.06 22.98
N GLU A 382 -14.74 -0.27 23.08
CA GLU A 382 -13.92 0.22 24.19
C GLU A 382 -13.41 1.65 24.00
N ARG A 383 -13.01 1.97 22.76
CA ARG A 383 -12.28 3.19 22.36
C ARG A 383 -13.10 4.09 21.43
N GLY A 384 -14.20 3.57 20.87
CA GLY A 384 -14.99 4.23 19.84
C GLY A 384 -14.62 3.77 18.43
N ALA A 385 -15.60 3.76 17.53
CA ALA A 385 -15.35 3.51 16.11
C ALA A 385 -14.57 4.69 15.47
N PHE A 386 -13.83 4.41 14.40
CA PHE A 386 -13.16 5.46 13.65
C PHE A 386 -14.18 6.39 12.95
N PRO A 387 -13.88 7.69 12.80
CA PRO A 387 -14.87 8.71 12.43
C PRO A 387 -15.71 8.43 11.19
N VAL A 388 -15.13 7.84 10.15
CA VAL A 388 -15.85 7.62 8.87
C VAL A 388 -16.61 6.29 8.80
N PHE A 389 -16.51 5.44 9.83
CA PHE A 389 -17.12 4.12 9.84
C PHE A 389 -18.66 4.19 9.72
N ASP A 390 -19.22 3.42 8.78
CA ASP A 390 -20.65 3.17 8.68
C ASP A 390 -20.91 1.76 8.13
N TYR A 391 -21.40 0.86 9.00
CA TYR A 391 -21.66 -0.52 8.65
C TYR A 391 -22.59 -0.68 7.43
N LYS A 392 -23.49 0.29 7.17
CA LYS A 392 -24.43 0.23 6.05
C LYS A 392 -23.73 0.29 4.71
N ARG A 393 -22.54 0.91 4.65
CA ARG A 393 -21.72 1.01 3.44
C ARG A 393 -21.04 -0.31 3.11
N GLU A 394 -20.75 -1.12 4.13
CA GLU A 394 -19.97 -2.35 4.00
C GLU A 394 -20.83 -3.62 3.81
N VAL A 395 -22.15 -3.56 4.08
CA VAL A 395 -23.05 -4.74 4.08
C VAL A 395 -23.04 -5.54 2.77
N ASN A 396 -22.87 -4.85 1.65
CA ASN A 396 -22.87 -5.47 0.32
C ASN A 396 -21.45 -5.80 -0.17
N ASN A 397 -20.41 -5.51 0.61
CA ASN A 397 -19.04 -5.80 0.22
C ASN A 397 -18.81 -7.33 0.21
N PRO A 398 -18.30 -7.92 -0.90
CA PRO A 398 -18.07 -9.36 -0.99
C PRO A 398 -17.13 -9.91 0.10
N PHE A 399 -16.08 -9.17 0.46
CA PHE A 399 -15.14 -9.58 1.50
C PHE A 399 -15.83 -9.69 2.87
N MET A 400 -16.64 -8.70 3.25
CA MET A 400 -17.42 -8.76 4.51
C MET A 400 -18.40 -9.92 4.53
N ASN A 401 -19.04 -10.21 3.39
CA ASN A 401 -19.97 -11.33 3.30
C ASN A 401 -19.30 -12.70 3.47
N ARG A 402 -17.97 -12.80 3.27
CA ARG A 402 -17.16 -14.00 3.52
C ARG A 402 -16.58 -14.08 4.93
N LEU A 403 -16.49 -12.97 5.65
CA LEU A 403 -16.06 -12.95 7.06
C LEU A 403 -17.16 -13.48 7.99
N LYS A 404 -17.31 -14.80 8.06
CA LYS A 404 -18.28 -15.51 8.91
C LYS A 404 -17.65 -16.62 9.74
#